data_AF-A0A7C1AJE1-F1
#
_entry.id   AF-A0A7C1AJE1-F1
#
_cell.length_a   1.000
_cell.length_b   1.000
_cell.length_c   1.000
_cell.angle_alpha   90.00
_cell.angle_beta   90.00
_cell.angle_gamma   90.00
#
_symmetry.space_group_name_H-M   'P 1'
#
loop_
_entity.id
_entity.type
_entity.pdbx_description
1 polymer ?
#
loop_
_entity_poly.entity_id
_entity_poly.type
_entity_poly.pdbx_seq_one_letter_code
_entity_poly.pdbx_strand_id
1 'polypeptide(L)' 'MNILLTNDDGIYAEGLWALYEKFVGQHSVTVVAPDRERSAVGHGITLYQPLRTNIVNINNGLTGYAVNG' A
#
# COMPACT_ATOMS: atom_id res chain seq x y z
N MET A 1 -7.73 11.90 12.65
CA MET A 1 -8.02 11.74 11.21
C MET A 1 -7.56 10.36 10.78
N ASN A 2 -8.30 9.73 9.87
CA ASN A 2 -7.95 8.43 9.30
C ASN A 2 -7.35 8.66 7.92
N ILE A 3 -6.14 8.15 7.69
CA ILE A 3 -5.37 8.34 6.46
C ILE A 3 -5.16 6.98 5.80
N LEU A 4 -5.45 6.90 4.50
CA LEU A 4 -5.08 5.78 3.65
C LEU A 4 -3.85 6.17 2.83
N LEU A 5 -2.76 5.40 2.93
CA LEU A 5 -1.58 5.54 2.09
C LEU A 5 -1.53 4.40 1.07
N THR A 6 -1.27 4.78 -0.18
CA THR A 6 -1.12 3.89 -1.34
C THR A 6 -0.09 4.48 -2.31
N ASN A 7 0.37 3.68 -3.26
CA ASN A 7 1.25 4.08 -4.37
C ASN A 7 1.11 3.10 -5.56
N ASP A 8 1.82 3.39 -6.65
CA ASP A 8 1.90 2.51 -7.83
C ASP A 8 3.18 1.65 -7.84
N ASP A 9 4.21 2.04 -7.08
CA ASP A 9 5.48 1.29 -6.98
C ASP A 9 5.34 0.00 -6.17
N GLY A 10 4.26 -0.11 -5.38
CA GLY A 10 3.94 -1.28 -4.58
C GLY A 10 4.31 -1.15 -3.09
N ILE A 11 3.86 -2.14 -2.32
CA ILE A 11 3.93 -2.11 -0.86
C ILE A 11 5.34 -2.20 -0.28
N TYR A 12 6.33 -2.60 -1.07
CA TYR A 12 7.73 -2.68 -0.65
C TYR A 12 8.53 -1.41 -0.97
N ALA A 13 7.89 -0.37 -1.53
CA ALA A 13 8.56 0.87 -1.87
C ALA A 13 8.96 1.65 -0.62
N GLU A 14 10.23 2.03 -0.52
CA GLU A 14 10.76 2.76 0.63
C GLU A 14 10.06 4.11 0.85
N GLY A 15 9.69 4.81 -0.23
CA GLY A 15 9.01 6.10 -0.17
C GLY A 15 7.64 6.04 0.51
N LEU A 16 6.90 4.93 0.34
CA LEU A 16 5.60 4.72 0.98
C LEU A 16 5.74 4.67 2.51
N TRP A 17 6.76 3.96 2.99
CA TRP A 17 7.03 3.81 4.42
C TRP A 17 7.65 5.06 5.04
N ALA A 18 8.49 5.78 4.30
CA ALA A 18 8.97 7.10 4.72
C ALA A 18 7.82 8.08 4.96
N LEU A 19 6.76 8.02 4.12
CA LEU A 19 5.56 8.83 4.30
C LEU A 19 4.73 8.38 5.50
N TYR A 20 4.56 7.06 5.68
CA TYR A 20 3.88 6.49 6.84
C TYR A 20 4.47 7.00 8.17
N GLU A 21 5.80 6.99 8.30
CA GLU A 21 6.49 7.43 9.52
C GLU A 21 6.18 8.89 9.89
N LYS A 22 5.92 9.75 8.90
CA LYS A 22 5.57 11.15 9.15
C LYS A 22 4.16 11.35 9.67
N PHE A 23 3.22 10.48 9.31
CA PHE A 23 1.81 10.66 9.66
C PHE A 23 1.36 9.83 10.86
N VAL A 24 1.96 8.67 11.10
CA VAL A 24 1.53 7.73 12.15
C VAL A 24 1.58 8.33 13.56
N GLY A 25 2.48 9.28 13.82
CA GLY A 25 2.60 9.92 15.13
C GLY A 25 1.41 10.79 15.53
N GLN A 26 0.54 11.18 14.61
CA GLN A 26 -0.59 12.10 14.87
C GLN A 26 -1.93 11.59 14.32
N HIS A 27 -1.92 10.55 13.49
CA HIS A 27 -3.08 10.08 12.75
C HIS A 27 -3.16 8.55 12.74
N SER A 28 -4.36 8.02 12.55
CA SER A 28 -4.53 6.58 12.28
C SER A 28 -4.24 6.35 10.80
N VAL A 29 -3.16 5.63 10.50
CA VAL A 29 -2.69 5.43 9.13
C VAL A 29 -2.84 3.96 8.74
N THR A 30 -3.53 3.71 7.62
CA THR A 30 -3.64 2.40 6.99
C THR A 30 -2.87 2.41 5.68
N VAL A 31 -1.99 1.42 5.47
CA VAL A 31 -1.26 1.24 4.21
C VAL A 31 -1.92 0.15 3.38
N VAL A 32 -2.32 0.46 2.16
CA VAL A 32 -2.82 -0.49 1.17
C VAL A 32 -2.14 -0.17 -0.15
N ALA A 33 -1.42 -1.12 -0.74
CA ALA A 33 -0.66 -0.89 -1.96
C ALA A 33 -0.54 -2.18 -2.80
N PRO A 34 -0.23 -2.08 -4.10
CA PRO A 34 -0.01 -3.24 -4.96
C PRO A 34 1.07 -4.21 -4.41
N ASP A 35 0.87 -5.51 -4.64
CA ASP A 35 1.83 -6.55 -4.26
C ASP A 35 3.13 -6.54 -5.09
N ARG A 36 3.13 -5.80 -6.20
CA ARG A 36 4.22 -5.65 -7.18
C ARG A 36 4.13 -4.27 -7.83
N GLU A 37 5.20 -3.85 -8.51
CA GLU A 37 5.21 -2.62 -9.29
C GLU A 37 4.11 -2.64 -10.37
N ARG A 38 3.30 -1.57 -10.43
CA ARG A 38 2.23 -1.36 -11.42
C ARG A 38 2.46 -0.12 -12.29
N SER A 39 3.71 0.35 -12.35
CA SER A 39 4.13 1.44 -13.24
C SER A 39 3.64 1.21 -14.67
N ALA A 40 3.11 2.28 -15.29
CA ALA A 40 2.57 2.30 -16.66
C ALA A 40 1.24 1.56 -16.93
N VAL A 41 0.48 1.12 -15.91
CA VAL A 41 -0.88 0.56 -16.09
C VAL A 41 -1.96 1.65 -16.28
N GLY A 42 -1.69 2.89 -15.87
CA GLY A 42 -2.65 4.01 -15.94
C GLY A 42 -3.77 3.88 -14.91
N HIS A 43 -4.96 4.42 -15.19
CA HIS A 43 -6.15 4.33 -14.31
C HIS A 43 -6.96 3.03 -14.50
N GLY A 44 -6.26 1.89 -14.63
CA GLY A 44 -6.90 0.59 -14.82
C GLY A 44 -7.65 0.13 -13.56
N ILE A 45 -8.82 -0.48 -13.75
CA ILE A 45 -9.59 -1.11 -12.66
C ILE A 45 -9.74 -2.59 -12.98
N THR A 46 -9.38 -3.45 -12.02
CA THR A 46 -9.54 -4.90 -12.14
C THR A 46 -11.02 -5.28 -11.98
N LEU A 47 -11.68 -5.70 -13.09
CA LEU A 47 -13.10 -6.07 -13.12
C LEU A 47 -13.35 -7.57 -13.28
N TYR A 48 -12.51 -8.26 -14.06
CA TYR A 48 -12.75 -9.65 -14.50
C TYR A 48 -11.98 -10.69 -13.70
N GLN A 49 -11.17 -10.25 -12.72
CA GLN A 49 -10.41 -11.12 -11.84
C GLN A 49 -10.73 -10.77 -10.39
N PRO A 50 -10.76 -11.75 -9.48
CA PRO A 50 -11.00 -11.47 -8.07
C PRO A 50 -9.84 -10.67 -7.48
N LEU A 51 -10.20 -9.59 -6.77
CA LEU A 51 -9.27 -8.87 -5.91
C LEU A 51 -9.00 -9.69 -4.65
N ARG A 52 -7.73 -9.75 -4.27
CA ARG A 52 -7.22 -10.44 -3.09
C ARG A 52 -6.33 -9.48 -2.32
N THR A 53 -6.39 -9.60 -1.00
CA THR A 53 -5.57 -8.83 -0.08
C THR A 53 -4.77 -9.79 0.79
N ASN A 54 -3.52 -9.43 1.08
CA ASN A 54 -2.66 -10.15 2.01
C ASN A 54 -2.07 -9.16 3.01
N ILE A 55 -2.05 -9.54 4.30
CA ILE A 55 -1.32 -8.75 5.30
C ILE A 55 0.17 -9.04 5.09
N VAL A 56 0.96 -7.99 4.92
CA VAL A 56 2.41 -8.06 4.83
C VAL A 56 3.06 -7.42 6.05
N ASN A 57 4.08 -8.09 6.57
CA ASN A 57 4.98 -7.53 7.56
C ASN A 57 6.17 -6.90 6.82
N ILE A 58 6.30 -5.60 6.97
CA ILE A 58 7.46 -4.85 6.55
C ILE A 58 8.43 -4.74 7.73
N ASN A 59 9.71 -4.54 7.42
CA ASN A 59 10.77 -4.38 8.40
C ASN A 59 10.35 -3.45 9.56
N ASN A 60 10.89 -3.71 10.75
CA ASN A 60 10.52 -3.03 12.00
C ASN A 60 9.09 -3.32 12.51
N GLY A 61 8.43 -4.37 11.99
CA GLY A 61 7.12 -4.81 12.49
C GLY A 61 5.94 -3.97 11.97
N LEU A 62 6.17 -3.17 10.94
CA LEU A 62 5.12 -2.40 10.28
C LEU A 62 4.24 -3.34 9.46
N THR A 63 2.92 -3.13 9.50
CA THR A 63 1.97 -3.98 8.78
C THR A 63 1.18 -3.18 7.74
N GLY A 64 0.98 -3.75 6.57
CA GLY A 64 0.13 -3.19 5.52
C GLY A 64 -0.63 -4.25 4.74
N TYR A 65 -1.52 -3.83 3.85
CA TYR A 65 -2.28 -4.73 2.98
C TYR A 65 -1.75 -4.68 1.55
N ALA A 66 -1.17 -5.78 1.08
CA ALA A 66 -0.79 -5.95 -0.31
C ALA A 66 -2.01 -6.40 -1.12
N VAL A 67 -2.25 -5.77 -2.28
CA VAL A 67 -3.38 -6.11 -3.16
C VAL A 67 -2.90 -6.55 -4.54
N ASN A 68 -3.56 -7.53 -5.17
CA ASN A 68 -3.25 -7.97 -6.54
C ASN A 68 -3.90 -7.10 -7.63
N GLY A 69 -4.43 -5.94 -7.24
CA GLY A 69 -5.17 -5.00 -8.08
C GLY A 69 -4.34 -4.41 -9.21
#